data_AF-K1SZQ0-F1
#
_entry.id   AF-K1SZQ0-F1
#
_cell.length_a   1.000
_cell.length_b   1.000
_cell.length_c   1.000
_cell.angle_alpha   90.00
_cell.angle_beta   90.00
_cell.angle_gamma   90.00
#
_symmetry.space_group_name_H-M   'P 1'
#
loop_
_entity.id
_entity.type
_entity.pdbx_description
1 polymer ?
#
loop_
_entity_poly.entity_id
_entity_poly.type
_entity_poly.pdbx_seq_one_letter_code
_entity_poly.pdbx_strand_id
1 'polypeptide(L)'
;MKMATPETLKKEILSASLDERLKKAYVTEGNVKEQYDRYINLINEFEALFGKDRDVRLFSAPGRTEVGGNHTDHNHGRVLAAGINLDAIAAASKNDENIVRVKSEGYSMDVVDAADLSVNHNE
;
A
#
# COMPACT_ATOMS: atom_id res chain seq x y z
N MET A 1 16.52 1.54 13.43
CA MET A 1 16.03 1.28 12.05
C MET A 1 16.14 2.58 11.28
N LYS A 2 16.66 2.59 10.05
CA LYS A 2 16.94 3.83 9.31
C LYS A 2 15.61 4.47 8.90
N MET A 3 15.40 5.76 9.22
CA MET A 3 14.23 6.50 8.73
C MET A 3 14.32 6.67 7.21
N ALA A 4 13.20 6.50 6.52
CA ALA A 4 13.07 6.70 5.09
C ALA A 4 12.01 7.78 4.83
N THR A 5 12.47 8.99 4.50
CA THR A 5 11.58 10.10 4.15
C THR A 5 11.00 9.92 2.75
N PRO A 6 9.88 10.59 2.40
CA PRO A 6 9.41 10.72 1.02
C PRO A 6 10.52 11.03 0.01
N GLU A 7 11.39 12.00 0.32
CA GLU A 7 12.51 12.36 -0.56
C GLU A 7 13.53 11.22 -0.70
N THR A 8 13.88 10.57 0.41
CA THR A 8 14.78 9.40 0.39
C THR A 8 14.20 8.27 -0.47
N LEU A 9 12.92 7.93 -0.29
CA LEU A 9 12.27 6.87 -1.05
C LEU A 9 12.21 7.18 -2.54
N LYS A 10 11.90 8.42 -2.93
CA LYS A 10 11.94 8.86 -4.34
C LYS A 10 13.34 8.70 -4.94
N LYS A 11 14.39 9.08 -4.21
CA LYS A 11 15.78 8.88 -4.65
C LYS A 11 16.14 7.42 -4.79
N GLU A 12 15.74 6.56 -3.85
CA GLU A 12 16.00 5.12 -3.88
C GLU A 12 15.28 4.42 -5.04
N ILE A 13 14.07 4.88 -5.41
CA ILE A 13 13.37 4.41 -6.62
C ILE A 13 14.15 4.84 -7.87
N LEU A 14 14.42 6.15 -8.02
CA LEU A 14 15.08 6.70 -9.21
C LEU A 14 16.50 6.16 -9.41
N SER A 15 17.20 5.80 -8.33
CA SER A 15 18.54 5.19 -8.38
C SER A 15 18.52 3.67 -8.54
N ALA A 16 17.35 3.05 -8.76
CA ALA A 16 17.15 1.60 -8.82
C ALA A 16 17.55 0.82 -7.54
N SER A 17 17.71 1.51 -6.41
CA SER A 17 18.11 0.88 -5.14
C SER A 17 17.03 -0.04 -4.57
N LEU A 18 15.78 0.12 -5.00
CA LEU A 18 14.65 -0.74 -4.58
C LEU A 18 14.31 -1.84 -5.60
N ASP A 19 14.98 -1.91 -6.75
CA ASP A 19 14.57 -2.80 -7.85
C ASP A 19 14.53 -4.27 -7.41
N GLU A 20 15.52 -4.75 -6.66
CA GLU A 20 15.52 -6.14 -6.16
C GLU A 20 14.39 -6.45 -5.18
N ARG A 21 13.85 -5.44 -4.48
CA ARG A 21 12.65 -5.60 -3.65
C ARG A 21 11.39 -5.56 -4.51
N LEU A 22 11.31 -4.64 -5.47
CA LEU A 22 10.18 -4.53 -6.40
C LEU A 22 10.05 -5.76 -7.30
N LYS A 23 11.17 -6.36 -7.73
CA LYS A 23 11.19 -7.62 -8.51
C LYS A 23 10.50 -8.77 -7.78
N LYS A 24 10.46 -8.77 -6.44
CA LYS A 24 9.72 -9.81 -5.69
C LYS A 24 8.20 -9.73 -5.90
N ALA A 25 7.68 -8.54 -6.22
CA ALA A 25 6.27 -8.34 -6.53
C ALA A 25 5.99 -8.35 -8.04
N TYR A 26 6.86 -7.71 -8.85
CA TYR A 26 6.61 -7.45 -10.26
C TYR A 26 7.39 -8.34 -11.23
N VAL A 27 8.29 -9.18 -10.71
CA VAL A 27 9.03 -10.26 -11.39
C VAL A 27 10.08 -9.79 -12.41
N THR A 28 9.70 -9.02 -13.42
CA THR A 28 10.58 -8.61 -14.52
C THR A 28 11.09 -7.19 -14.36
N GLU A 29 12.22 -6.88 -14.98
CA GLU A 29 12.77 -5.51 -14.98
C GLU A 29 11.84 -4.51 -15.66
N GLY A 30 11.22 -4.91 -16.78
CA GLY A 30 10.21 -4.09 -17.47
C GLY A 30 9.04 -3.73 -16.56
N ASN A 31 8.44 -4.73 -15.91
CA ASN A 31 7.31 -4.52 -15.00
C ASN A 31 7.71 -3.65 -13.79
N VAL A 32 8.94 -3.80 -13.28
CA VAL A 32 9.45 -2.95 -12.19
C VAL A 32 9.56 -1.50 -12.63
N LYS A 33 10.09 -1.23 -13.83
CA LYS A 33 10.19 0.15 -14.34
C LYS A 33 8.82 0.80 -14.54
N GLU A 34 7.82 0.05 -14.98
CA GLU A 34 6.43 0.55 -15.07
C GLU A 34 5.86 1.03 -13.72
N GLN A 35 6.39 0.55 -12.60
CA GLN A 35 5.91 0.97 -11.27
C GLN A 35 6.55 2.26 -10.77
N TYR A 36 7.59 2.78 -11.41
CA TYR A 36 8.34 3.95 -10.88
C TYR A 36 7.44 5.16 -10.70
N ASP A 37 6.77 5.57 -11.76
CA ASP A 37 5.87 6.74 -11.73
C ASP A 37 4.71 6.50 -10.75
N ARG A 38 4.20 5.26 -10.69
CA ARG A 38 3.11 4.87 -9.80
C ARG A 38 3.49 5.06 -8.32
N TYR A 39 4.66 4.59 -7.89
CA TYR A 39 5.13 4.78 -6.51
C TYR A 39 5.58 6.22 -6.24
N ILE A 40 6.19 6.92 -7.21
CA ILE A 40 6.58 8.32 -7.06
C ILE A 40 5.32 9.20 -6.87
N ASN A 41 4.27 8.98 -7.66
CA ASN A 41 3.01 9.71 -7.53
C ASN A 41 2.35 9.43 -6.18
N LEU A 42 2.30 8.17 -5.73
CA LEU A 42 1.82 7.80 -4.40
C LEU A 42 2.59 8.53 -3.29
N ILE A 43 3.93 8.61 -3.40
CA ILE A 43 4.76 9.32 -2.42
C ILE A 43 4.51 10.83 -2.44
N ASN A 44 4.32 11.41 -3.62
CA ASN A 44 4.00 12.84 -3.77
C ASN A 44 2.65 13.19 -3.15
N GLU A 45 1.62 12.36 -3.38
CA GLU A 45 0.31 12.51 -2.75
C GLU A 45 0.40 12.37 -1.22
N PHE A 46 1.15 11.38 -0.73
CA PHE A 46 1.40 11.23 0.70
C PHE A 46 2.09 12.48 1.28
N GLU A 47 3.11 13.00 0.60
CA GLU A 47 3.85 14.20 1.01
C GLU A 47 2.94 15.43 1.05
N ALA A 48 2.07 15.61 0.06
CA ALA A 48 1.14 16.73 -0.01
C ALA A 48 0.11 16.71 1.13
N LEU A 49 -0.35 15.53 1.53
CA LEU A 49 -1.40 15.36 2.55
C LEU A 49 -0.85 15.32 3.97
N PHE A 50 0.31 14.69 4.17
CA PHE A 50 0.81 14.35 5.51
C PHE A 50 2.17 14.98 5.83
N GLY A 51 2.80 15.64 4.87
CA GLY A 51 4.09 16.32 5.01
C GLY A 51 5.30 15.46 4.65
N LYS A 52 6.43 16.14 4.48
CA LYS A 52 7.70 15.59 3.98
C LYS A 52 8.63 14.99 5.04
N ASP A 53 8.49 15.40 6.30
CA ASP A 53 9.43 15.04 7.37
C ASP A 53 8.92 13.84 8.18
N ARG A 54 8.58 12.75 7.48
CA ARG A 54 7.99 11.55 8.08
C ARG A 54 8.77 10.29 7.75
N ASP A 55 8.80 9.32 8.68
CA ASP A 55 9.30 7.98 8.38
C ASP A 55 8.22 7.18 7.64
N VAL A 56 8.42 6.96 6.34
CA VAL A 56 7.43 6.35 5.43
C VAL A 56 7.84 4.93 5.07
N ARG A 57 6.83 4.08 4.90
CA ARG A 57 6.97 2.71 4.40
C ARG A 57 6.02 2.51 3.22
N LEU A 58 6.50 1.78 2.22
CA LEU A 58 5.76 1.41 1.03
C LEU A 58 5.26 -0.02 1.17
N PHE A 59 4.02 -0.25 0.74
CA PHE A 59 3.33 -1.53 0.80
C PHE A 59 2.68 -1.83 -0.55
N SER A 60 2.56 -3.12 -0.86
CA SER A 60 1.79 -3.65 -1.97
C SER A 60 1.06 -4.90 -1.49
N ALA A 61 -0.21 -5.04 -1.86
CA ALA A 61 -1.03 -6.22 -1.61
C ALA A 61 -1.69 -6.65 -2.94
N PRO A 62 -1.35 -7.83 -3.49
CA PRO A 62 -1.95 -8.30 -4.72
C PRO A 62 -3.40 -8.72 -4.49
N GLY A 63 -4.24 -8.52 -5.51
CA GLY A 63 -5.51 -9.22 -5.62
C GLY A 63 -5.30 -10.72 -5.78
N ARG A 64 -6.40 -11.46 -5.87
CA ARG A 64 -6.37 -12.92 -6.10
C ARG A 64 -7.28 -13.34 -7.24
N THR A 65 -6.94 -14.47 -7.83
CA THR A 65 -7.86 -15.30 -8.61
C THR A 65 -8.04 -16.65 -7.92
N GLU A 66 -9.20 -17.26 -8.11
CA GLU A 66 -9.52 -18.59 -7.61
C GLU A 66 -9.56 -19.56 -8.79
N VAL A 67 -8.63 -20.50 -8.80
CA VAL A 67 -8.44 -21.46 -9.88
C VAL A 67 -9.32 -22.70 -9.67
N GLY A 68 -9.63 -23.02 -8.41
CA GLY A 68 -10.57 -24.07 -8.05
C GLY A 68 -10.87 -24.11 -6.55
N GLY A 69 -11.94 -24.81 -6.19
CA GLY A 69 -12.43 -24.86 -4.82
C GLY A 69 -13.52 -23.83 -4.50
N ASN A 70 -14.25 -23.35 -5.53
CA ASN A 70 -15.35 -22.39 -5.39
C ASN A 70 -16.39 -22.83 -4.36
N HIS A 71 -16.80 -21.88 -3.49
CA HIS A 71 -17.78 -22.09 -2.42
C HIS A 71 -17.43 -23.23 -1.43
N THR A 72 -16.14 -23.59 -1.33
CA THR A 72 -15.70 -24.62 -0.38
C THR A 72 -15.04 -24.04 0.86
N ASP A 73 -14.57 -22.80 0.82
CA ASP A 73 -13.87 -22.11 1.91
C ASP A 73 -14.70 -22.02 3.19
N HIS A 74 -15.96 -21.61 3.09
CA HIS A 74 -16.89 -21.53 4.23
C HIS A 74 -17.39 -22.90 4.69
N ASN A 75 -17.03 -23.98 3.99
CA ASN A 75 -17.40 -25.36 4.31
C ASN A 75 -16.19 -26.18 4.80
N HIS A 76 -15.10 -25.53 5.21
CA HIS A 76 -13.83 -26.18 5.59
C HIS A 76 -13.20 -27.01 4.46
N GLY A 77 -13.50 -26.68 3.20
CA GLY A 77 -12.90 -27.29 2.02
C GLY A 77 -11.49 -26.76 1.73
N ARG A 78 -11.00 -27.04 0.51
CA ARG A 78 -9.67 -26.62 0.05
C ARG A 78 -9.83 -25.73 -1.17
N VAL A 79 -9.09 -24.62 -1.17
CA VAL A 79 -9.07 -23.65 -2.26
C VAL A 79 -7.70 -23.66 -2.92
N LEU A 80 -7.68 -23.55 -4.25
CA LEU A 80 -6.49 -23.23 -5.03
C LEU A 80 -6.64 -21.80 -5.54
N ALA A 81 -5.88 -20.87 -4.97
CA ALA A 81 -5.86 -19.47 -5.36
C ALA A 81 -4.45 -19.04 -5.76
N ALA A 82 -4.37 -18.01 -6.59
CA ALA A 82 -3.12 -17.38 -7.01
C ALA A 82 -3.24 -15.85 -6.90
N GLY A 83 -2.14 -15.19 -6.51
CA GLY A 83 -2.04 -13.74 -6.59
C GLY A 83 -2.03 -13.29 -8.05
N ILE A 84 -2.75 -12.21 -8.36
CA ILE A 84 -2.71 -11.58 -9.69
C ILE A 84 -1.82 -10.33 -9.65
N ASN A 85 -1.43 -9.85 -10.83
CA ASN A 85 -0.55 -8.69 -10.95
C ASN A 85 -1.22 -7.37 -10.52
N LEU A 86 -2.56 -7.29 -10.56
CA LEU A 86 -3.31 -6.16 -10.04
C LEU A 86 -3.20 -6.13 -8.52
N ASP A 87 -2.66 -5.05 -7.98
CA ASP A 87 -2.42 -4.84 -6.55
C ASP A 87 -2.94 -3.47 -6.07
N ALA A 88 -3.14 -3.37 -4.77
CA ALA A 88 -3.26 -2.09 -4.07
C ALA A 88 -1.91 -1.72 -3.48
N ILE A 89 -1.46 -0.48 -3.70
CA ILE A 89 -0.22 0.06 -3.11
C ILE A 89 -0.54 1.14 -2.09
N ALA A 90 0.32 1.29 -1.08
CA ALA A 90 0.15 2.30 -0.04
C ALA A 90 1.49 2.86 0.44
N ALA A 91 1.50 4.15 0.74
CA ALA A 91 2.54 4.82 1.50
C ALA A 91 1.95 5.13 2.88
N ALA A 92 2.58 4.63 3.94
CA ALA A 92 2.09 4.83 5.29
C ALA A 92 3.21 5.23 6.24
N SER A 93 2.86 6.02 7.24
CA SER A 93 3.74 6.47 8.31
C SER A 93 2.98 6.39 9.62
N LYS A 94 3.67 5.99 10.69
CA LYS A 94 3.12 6.07 12.04
C LYS A 94 2.96 7.54 12.44
N ASN A 95 1.91 7.86 13.18
CA ASN A 95 1.78 9.13 13.89
C ASN A 95 1.73 8.87 15.41
N ASP A 96 1.81 9.94 16.20
CA ASP A 96 1.81 9.88 17.67
C ASP A 96 0.43 10.20 18.27
N GLU A 97 -0.60 10.23 17.41
CA GLU A 97 -1.99 10.40 17.79
C GLU A 97 -2.66 9.02 17.85
N ASN A 98 -3.84 8.95 18.49
CA ASN A 98 -4.67 7.75 18.42
C ASN A 98 -5.62 7.77 17.21
N ILE A 99 -5.24 8.49 16.15
CA ILE A 99 -6.08 8.75 14.97
C ILE A 99 -5.47 8.09 13.75
N VAL A 100 -6.26 7.25 13.07
CA VAL A 100 -5.93 6.67 11.78
C VAL A 100 -6.53 7.56 10.69
N ARG A 101 -5.71 7.92 9.70
CA ARG A 101 -6.14 8.68 8.52
C ARG A 101 -5.82 7.85 7.28
N VAL A 102 -6.84 7.59 6.47
CA VAL A 102 -6.71 6.79 5.24
C VAL A 102 -7.22 7.63 4.07
N LYS A 103 -6.38 7.82 3.06
CA LYS A 103 -6.77 8.47 1.80
C LYS A 103 -6.62 7.46 0.67
N SER A 104 -7.72 7.16 0.01
CA SER A 104 -7.74 6.43 -1.27
C SER A 104 -7.89 7.42 -2.43
N GLU A 105 -7.25 7.11 -3.56
CA GLU A 105 -7.37 7.91 -4.78
C GLU A 105 -8.83 7.92 -5.26
N GLY A 106 -9.37 9.10 -5.58
CA GLY A 106 -10.77 9.26 -6.01
C GLY A 106 -11.82 9.30 -4.89
N TYR A 107 -11.44 9.07 -3.62
CA TYR A 107 -12.37 9.08 -2.48
C TYR A 107 -12.01 10.15 -1.45
N SER A 108 -12.96 10.55 -0.60
CA SER A 108 -12.66 11.40 0.57
C SER A 108 -11.69 10.69 1.53
N MET A 109 -11.02 11.45 2.39
CA MET A 109 -10.15 10.86 3.43
C MET A 109 -11.01 10.37 4.59
N ASP A 110 -10.80 9.12 4.98
CA ASP A 110 -11.39 8.54 6.19
C ASP A 110 -10.53 8.87 7.40
N VAL A 111 -11.16 9.22 8.51
CA VAL A 111 -10.49 9.59 9.77
C VAL A 111 -11.18 8.85 10.92
N VAL A 112 -10.44 7.98 11.58
CA VAL A 112 -10.95 7.13 12.66
C VAL A 112 -10.15 7.40 13.93
N ASP A 113 -10.83 7.78 15.02
CA ASP A 113 -10.23 7.81 16.35
C ASP A 113 -10.31 6.42 16.98
N ALA A 114 -9.15 5.80 17.22
CA ALA A 114 -9.08 4.45 17.77
C ALA A 114 -9.52 4.37 19.25
N ALA A 115 -9.77 5.50 19.92
CA ALA A 115 -10.36 5.53 21.26
C ALA A 115 -11.89 5.60 21.24
N ASP A 116 -12.51 5.98 20.12
CA ASP A 116 -13.95 6.07 19.98
C ASP A 116 -14.54 4.73 19.50
N LEU A 117 -15.34 4.11 20.37
CA LEU A 117 -16.04 2.84 20.10
C LEU A 117 -17.53 3.05 19.86
N SER A 118 -17.99 4.30 19.81
CA SER A 118 -19.39 4.61 19.57
C SER A 118 -19.79 4.30 18.13
N VAL A 119 -21.07 4.01 17.91
CA VAL A 119 -21.59 3.77 16.56
C VAL A 119 -21.65 5.10 15.81
N ASN A 120 -20.91 5.23 14.73
CA ASN A 120 -21.02 6.37 13.83
C ASN A 120 -22.15 6.10 12.82
N HIS A 121 -23.30 6.76 12.98
CA HIS A 121 -24.46 6.57 12.09
C HIS A 121 -24.28 7.15 10.68
N ASN A 122 -23.19 7.88 10.43
CA ASN A 122 -22.88 8.48 9.13
C ASN A 122 -21.82 7.70 8.33
N GLU A 123 -21.37 6.56 8.86
CA GLU A 123 -20.49 5.57 8.20
C GLU A 123 -21.27 4.30 7.83
#